data_AF-D8T6W8-F1
#
_entry.id   AF-D8T6W8-F1
#
_cell.length_a   1.000
_cell.length_b   1.000
_cell.length_c   1.000
_cell.angle_alpha   90.00
_cell.angle_beta   90.00
_cell.angle_gamma   90.00
#
_symmetry.space_group_name_H-M   'P 1'
#
loop_
_entity.id
_entity.type
_entity.pdbx_description
1 polymer ?
#
loop_
_entity_poly.entity_id
_entity_poly.type
_entity_poly.pdbx_seq_one_letter_code
_entity_poly.pdbx_strand_id
1 'polypeptide(L)'
;MAAALLRCLPHALAMLASNFIHYRSLWAAQETAARRVHARKRLLVDAYKQEHVPLTFDLMGSPEMRRARYTIKLLRYLITLAHIIAFYPLIEELHLEQFTVAWAVLAQAVIAGLLAGLVTIYLDENRHQEMRTAWNPAQDFGSKKVGAAWDCLRVAGGCLAVPIEEELFYHSWLYRFMLAKLSRDRSRGFEAVGLRTWNWLLCVASNGFFAVHNGMEWRSCLLAGCLFQWIIAYRGQFLDGLIAHVVCNITISCWLIADFGTSALKDLESITERHYFIAPTGHTRPLDWSASHVRISTTSGW
;
A
#
# COMPACT_ATOMS: atom_id res chain seq x y z
N MET A 1 -15.54 20.87 14.63
CA MET A 1 -15.77 20.44 13.22
C MET A 1 -14.56 20.75 12.35
N ALA A 2 -14.07 22.00 12.34
CA ALA A 2 -12.87 22.39 11.58
C ALA A 2 -11.62 21.52 11.88
N ALA A 3 -11.29 21.28 13.14
CA ALA A 3 -10.14 20.47 13.51
C ALA A 3 -10.19 19.02 13.02
N ALA A 4 -11.38 18.39 13.04
CA ALA A 4 -11.57 17.05 12.49
C ALA A 4 -11.34 17.05 10.98
N LEU A 5 -11.88 18.04 10.26
CA LEU A 5 -11.67 18.19 8.82
C LEU A 5 -10.18 18.31 8.50
N LEU A 6 -9.42 19.11 9.24
CA LEU A 6 -7.97 19.24 9.00
C LEU A 6 -7.23 17.90 9.04
N ARG A 7 -7.56 17.02 9.99
CA ARG A 7 -6.90 15.70 10.10
C ARG A 7 -7.45 14.65 9.14
N CYS A 8 -8.69 14.82 8.67
CA CYS A 8 -9.33 13.87 7.75
C CYS A 8 -9.10 14.17 6.28
N LEU A 9 -9.03 15.46 5.93
CA LEU A 9 -9.08 15.94 4.56
C LEU A 9 -7.98 15.39 3.66
N PRO A 10 -6.69 15.34 4.04
CA PRO A 10 -5.65 14.85 3.14
C PRO A 10 -5.89 13.39 2.76
N HIS A 11 -6.19 12.54 3.76
CA HIS A 11 -6.48 11.13 3.54
C HIS A 11 -7.75 10.92 2.71
N ALA A 12 -8.84 11.63 3.03
CA ALA A 12 -10.10 11.52 2.30
C ALA A 12 -9.98 11.98 0.84
N LEU A 13 -9.32 13.12 0.58
CA LEU A 13 -9.10 13.63 -0.77
C LEU A 13 -8.19 12.69 -1.57
N ALA A 14 -7.09 12.22 -0.97
CA ALA A 14 -6.20 11.26 -1.60
C ALA A 14 -6.95 9.97 -1.98
N MET A 15 -7.77 9.43 -1.08
CA MET A 15 -8.55 8.22 -1.32
C MET A 15 -9.59 8.42 -2.44
N LEU A 16 -10.37 9.50 -2.40
CA LEU A 16 -11.38 9.79 -3.43
C LEU A 16 -10.74 9.98 -4.80
N ALA A 17 -9.65 10.74 -4.88
CA ALA A 17 -8.95 10.97 -6.13
C ALA A 17 -8.30 9.68 -6.66
N SER A 18 -7.73 8.86 -5.77
CA SER A 18 -7.14 7.57 -6.11
C SER A 18 -8.19 6.62 -6.69
N ASN A 19 -9.34 6.51 -6.05
CA ASN A 19 -10.45 5.66 -6.50
C ASN A 19 -11.00 6.14 -7.84
N PHE A 20 -11.20 7.45 -8.01
CA PHE A 20 -11.66 8.00 -9.28
C PHE A 20 -10.71 7.67 -10.44
N ILE A 21 -9.40 7.86 -10.25
CA ILE A 21 -8.40 7.55 -11.27
C ILE A 21 -8.34 6.03 -11.52
N HIS A 22 -8.42 5.22 -10.46
CA HIS A 22 -8.41 3.76 -10.58
C HIS A 22 -9.56 3.26 -11.44
N TYR A 23 -10.81 3.64 -11.12
CA TYR A 23 -11.99 3.19 -11.87
C TYR A 23 -12.01 3.72 -13.29
N ARG A 24 -11.62 4.99 -13.51
CA ARG A 24 -11.53 5.57 -14.86
C ARG A 24 -10.51 4.83 -15.73
N SER A 25 -9.35 4.49 -15.16
CA SER A 25 -8.29 3.76 -15.88
C SER A 25 -8.66 2.30 -16.09
N LEU A 26 -9.38 1.67 -15.17
CA LEU A 26 -9.90 0.32 -15.33
C LEU A 26 -10.90 0.25 -16.48
N TRP A 27 -11.80 1.24 -16.56
CA TRP A 27 -12.74 1.37 -17.68
C TRP A 27 -12.01 1.53 -19.03
N ALA A 28 -11.00 2.40 -19.09
CA ALA A 28 -10.18 2.56 -20.29
C ALA A 28 -9.43 1.26 -20.67
N ALA A 29 -8.94 0.50 -19.70
CA ALA A 29 -8.30 -0.79 -19.92
C ALA A 29 -9.28 -1.82 -20.50
N GLN A 30 -10.52 -1.86 -19.99
CA GLN A 30 -11.60 -2.71 -20.51
C GLN A 30 -11.93 -2.36 -21.97
N GLU A 31 -12.07 -1.08 -22.31
CA GLU A 31 -12.32 -0.63 -23.69
C GLU A 31 -11.18 -1.00 -24.65
N THR A 32 -9.92 -0.84 -24.21
CA THR A 32 -8.75 -1.25 -25.00
C THR A 32 -8.71 -2.76 -25.22
N ALA A 33 -9.00 -3.55 -24.18
CA ALA A 33 -9.06 -5.00 -24.28
C ALA A 33 -10.17 -5.45 -25.25
N ALA A 34 -11.37 -4.88 -25.13
CA ALA A 34 -12.49 -5.16 -26.04
C ALA A 34 -12.14 -4.84 -27.50
N ARG A 35 -11.51 -3.68 -27.75
CA ARG A 35 -11.05 -3.30 -29.10
C ARG A 35 -10.05 -4.31 -29.69
N ARG A 36 -9.12 -4.82 -28.88
CA ARG A 36 -8.15 -5.85 -29.32
C ARG A 36 -8.84 -7.16 -29.68
N VAL A 37 -9.79 -7.62 -28.87
CA VAL A 37 -10.60 -8.82 -29.16
C VAL A 37 -11.39 -8.63 -30.46
N HIS A 38 -12.05 -7.48 -30.65
CA HIS A 38 -12.79 -7.19 -31.87
C HIS A 38 -11.90 -7.08 -33.12
N ALA A 39 -10.70 -6.50 -33.00
CA ALA A 39 -9.73 -6.46 -34.10
C ALA A 39 -9.24 -7.87 -34.46
N ARG A 40 -8.94 -8.69 -33.44
CA ARG A 40 -8.49 -10.08 -33.62
C ARG A 40 -9.56 -10.98 -34.24
N LYS A 41 -10.82 -10.84 -33.82
CA LYS A 41 -11.98 -11.52 -34.42
C LYS A 41 -12.14 -11.18 -35.90
N ARG A 42 -11.85 -9.95 -36.32
CA ARG A 42 -11.88 -9.56 -37.74
C ARG A 42 -10.74 -10.17 -38.55
N LEU A 43 -9.61 -10.48 -37.93
CA LEU A 43 -8.44 -11.07 -38.59
C LEU A 43 -8.49 -12.61 -38.63
N LEU A 44 -9.21 -13.25 -37.69
CA LEU A 44 -9.36 -14.70 -37.59
C LEU A 44 -10.81 -15.09 -37.87
N VAL A 45 -11.18 -15.14 -39.16
CA VAL A 45 -12.58 -15.39 -39.59
C VAL A 45 -13.09 -16.80 -39.24
N ASP A 46 -12.24 -17.82 -39.03
CA ASP A 46 -12.74 -19.21 -38.94
C ASP A 46 -12.24 -20.07 -37.77
N ALA A 47 -11.59 -19.52 -36.75
CA ALA A 47 -11.13 -20.32 -35.62
C ALA A 47 -11.54 -19.70 -34.30
N TYR A 48 -12.65 -20.14 -33.69
CA TYR A 48 -12.93 -19.71 -32.34
C TYR A 48 -13.66 -20.72 -31.45
N LYS A 49 -12.86 -21.40 -30.62
CA LYS A 49 -13.26 -21.88 -29.30
C LYS A 49 -12.93 -20.79 -28.27
N GLN A 50 -13.96 -20.30 -27.59
CA GLN A 50 -13.95 -19.56 -26.31
C GLN A 50 -12.68 -18.73 -25.98
N GLU A 51 -12.57 -17.45 -26.40
CA GLU A 51 -11.70 -16.53 -25.65
C GLU A 51 -12.39 -16.13 -24.35
N HIS A 52 -11.61 -16.20 -23.28
CA HIS A 52 -11.93 -15.62 -22.00
C HIS A 52 -12.09 -14.10 -22.12
N VAL A 53 -13.21 -13.57 -21.66
CA VAL A 53 -13.33 -12.15 -21.32
C VAL A 53 -12.33 -11.90 -20.19
N PRO A 54 -11.35 -10.99 -20.37
CA PRO A 54 -10.36 -10.74 -19.33
C PRO A 54 -11.06 -10.26 -18.07
N LEU A 55 -10.77 -10.92 -16.96
CA LEU A 55 -11.29 -10.55 -15.66
C LEU A 55 -10.63 -9.24 -15.21
N THR A 56 -11.27 -8.53 -14.28
CA THR A 56 -10.71 -7.28 -13.71
C THR A 56 -9.27 -7.43 -13.24
N PHE A 57 -8.91 -8.60 -12.69
CA PHE A 57 -7.55 -8.89 -12.24
C PHE A 57 -6.54 -8.93 -13.39
N ASP A 58 -6.92 -9.48 -14.55
CA ASP A 58 -6.06 -9.54 -15.74
C ASP A 58 -5.71 -8.15 -16.27
N LEU A 59 -6.61 -7.18 -16.05
CA LEU A 59 -6.44 -5.79 -16.47
C LEU A 59 -5.53 -4.98 -15.54
N MET A 60 -5.30 -5.42 -14.29
CA MET A 60 -4.46 -4.70 -13.32
C MET A 60 -3.00 -4.56 -13.77
N GLY A 61 -2.53 -5.48 -14.62
CA GLY A 61 -1.22 -5.45 -15.24
C GLY A 61 -1.13 -4.59 -16.50
N SER A 62 -2.24 -4.03 -17.00
CA SER A 62 -2.26 -3.30 -18.27
C SER A 62 -1.43 -2.01 -18.22
N PRO A 63 -0.95 -1.49 -19.37
CA PRO A 63 -0.25 -0.21 -19.42
C PRO A 63 -1.08 0.96 -18.87
N GLU A 64 -2.39 0.95 -19.09
CA GLU A 64 -3.33 1.95 -18.56
C GLU A 64 -3.33 1.92 -17.03
N MET A 65 -3.42 0.72 -16.44
CA MET A 65 -3.42 0.56 -14.98
C MET A 65 -2.05 0.86 -14.37
N ARG A 66 -0.93 0.54 -15.06
CA ARG A 66 0.41 0.95 -14.62
C ARG A 66 0.58 2.47 -14.60
N ARG A 67 0.15 3.15 -15.66
CA ARG A 67 0.18 4.63 -15.72
C ARG A 67 -0.68 5.26 -14.63
N ALA A 68 -1.85 4.70 -14.37
CA ALA A 68 -2.73 5.14 -13.30
C ALA A 68 -2.04 5.12 -11.93
N ARG A 69 -1.23 4.09 -11.63
CA ARG A 69 -0.49 3.98 -10.36
C ARG A 69 0.48 5.15 -10.14
N TYR A 70 1.21 5.57 -11.17
CA TYR A 70 2.10 6.74 -11.09
C TYR A 70 1.31 8.01 -10.78
N THR A 71 0.20 8.23 -11.49
CA THR A 71 -0.66 9.41 -11.27
C THR A 71 -1.27 9.41 -9.86
N ILE A 72 -1.77 8.26 -9.40
CA ILE A 72 -2.35 8.10 -8.07
C ILE A 72 -1.33 8.45 -6.98
N LYS A 73 -0.10 7.90 -7.07
CA LYS A 73 0.97 8.17 -6.11
C LYS A 73 1.37 9.64 -6.10
N LEU A 74 1.64 10.22 -7.28
CA LEU A 74 2.00 11.62 -7.39
C LEU A 74 0.91 12.53 -6.81
N LEU A 75 -0.36 12.29 -7.17
CA LEU A 75 -1.46 13.10 -6.70
C LEU A 75 -1.64 13.01 -5.18
N ARG A 76 -1.54 11.80 -4.61
CA ARG A 76 -1.56 11.61 -3.15
C ARG A 76 -0.48 12.44 -2.46
N TYR A 77 0.76 12.38 -2.97
CA TYR A 77 1.88 13.14 -2.39
C TYR A 77 1.68 14.65 -2.50
N LEU A 78 1.17 15.13 -3.65
CA LEU A 78 0.88 16.55 -3.85
C LEU A 78 -0.27 17.06 -2.97
N ILE A 79 -1.34 16.27 -2.81
CA ILE A 79 -2.46 16.60 -1.90
C ILE A 79 -1.94 16.76 -0.48
N THR A 80 -1.15 15.80 0.01
CA THR A 80 -0.61 15.86 1.37
C THR A 80 0.37 17.01 1.56
N LEU A 81 1.27 17.25 0.59
CA LEU A 81 2.18 18.38 0.64
C LEU A 81 1.44 19.73 0.64
N ALA A 82 0.48 19.90 -0.26
CA ALA A 82 -0.34 21.11 -0.33
C ALA A 82 -1.14 21.32 0.96
N HIS A 83 -1.67 20.24 1.55
CA HIS A 83 -2.39 20.27 2.81
C HIS A 83 -1.49 20.73 3.96
N ILE A 84 -0.28 20.17 4.09
CA ILE A 84 0.69 20.59 5.11
C ILE A 84 1.03 22.07 4.92
N ILE A 85 1.37 22.50 3.70
CA ILE A 85 1.73 23.91 3.46
C ILE A 85 0.58 24.85 3.81
N ALA A 86 -0.65 24.51 3.44
CA ALA A 86 -1.81 25.38 3.64
C ALA A 86 -2.27 25.43 5.11
N PHE A 87 -2.10 24.33 5.86
CA PHE A 87 -2.72 24.16 7.17
C PHE A 87 -1.76 23.86 8.30
N TYR A 88 -0.44 23.86 8.06
CA TYR A 88 0.58 23.67 9.11
C TYR A 88 0.28 24.48 10.37
N PRO A 89 -0.03 25.80 10.32
CA PRO A 89 -0.27 26.60 11.53
C PRO A 89 -1.50 26.19 12.34
N LEU A 90 -2.38 25.34 11.78
CA LEU A 90 -3.64 24.90 12.39
C LEU A 90 -3.57 23.44 12.87
N ILE A 91 -2.46 22.74 12.63
CA ILE A 91 -2.26 21.34 12.98
C ILE A 91 -1.14 21.27 14.03
N GLU A 92 -1.52 21.52 15.28
CA GLU A 92 -0.61 21.56 16.43
C GLU A 92 0.26 20.29 16.55
N GLU A 93 -0.25 19.14 16.12
CA GLU A 93 0.50 17.88 16.17
C GLU A 93 1.75 17.85 15.26
N LEU A 94 1.79 18.71 14.23
CA LEU A 94 2.92 18.81 13.30
C LEU A 94 3.94 19.89 13.70
N HIS A 95 3.63 20.69 14.72
CA HIS A 95 4.47 21.81 15.13
C HIS A 95 5.79 21.31 15.74
N LEU A 96 6.88 21.48 14.99
CA LEU A 96 8.20 21.01 15.40
C LEU A 96 8.72 21.73 16.66
N GLU A 97 8.28 22.95 16.91
CA GLU A 97 8.65 23.72 18.10
C GLU A 97 8.05 23.17 19.40
N GLN A 98 6.96 22.40 19.31
CA GLN A 98 6.35 21.70 20.44
C GLN A 98 7.03 20.35 20.71
N PHE A 99 7.87 19.89 19.77
CA PHE A 99 8.60 18.64 19.91
C PHE A 99 9.75 18.80 20.89
N THR A 100 9.69 18.09 22.00
CA THR A 100 10.85 17.96 22.88
C THR A 100 11.62 16.72 22.49
N VAL A 101 12.94 16.81 22.34
CA VAL A 101 13.77 15.63 22.02
C VAL A 101 14.15 14.92 23.32
N ALA A 102 13.70 13.68 23.50
CA ALA A 102 14.23 12.78 24.51
C ALA A 102 14.90 11.62 23.77
N TRP A 103 16.24 11.64 23.71
CA TRP A 103 17.03 10.71 22.92
C TRP A 103 16.69 9.23 23.15
N ALA A 104 16.38 8.86 24.40
CA ALA A 104 15.97 7.50 24.73
C ALA A 104 14.63 7.11 24.08
N VAL A 105 13.66 8.01 24.04
CA VAL A 105 12.35 7.74 23.41
C VAL A 105 12.43 7.82 21.90
N LEU A 106 13.24 8.74 21.36
CA LEU A 106 13.54 8.77 19.94
C LEU A 106 14.19 7.46 19.48
N ALA A 107 15.12 6.91 20.26
CA ALA A 107 15.70 5.59 19.98
C ALA A 107 14.64 4.49 20.02
N GLN A 108 13.70 4.53 20.97
CA GLN A 108 12.56 3.59 21.01
C GLN A 108 11.67 3.71 19.77
N ALA A 109 11.38 4.93 19.30
CA ALA A 109 10.61 5.16 18.09
C ALA A 109 11.33 4.62 16.84
N VAL A 110 12.65 4.83 16.73
CA VAL A 110 13.46 4.26 15.64
C VAL A 110 13.46 2.73 15.71
N ILE A 111 13.67 2.13 16.89
CA ILE A 111 13.63 0.67 17.07
C ILE A 111 12.24 0.12 16.71
N ALA A 112 11.17 0.76 17.17
CA ALA A 112 9.80 0.39 16.84
C ALA A 112 9.55 0.45 15.34
N GLY A 113 10.02 1.50 14.66
CA GLY A 113 9.94 1.63 13.20
C GLY A 113 10.70 0.52 12.46
N LEU A 114 11.93 0.23 12.88
CA LEU A 114 12.73 -0.87 12.31
C LEU A 114 12.01 -2.22 12.48
N LEU A 115 11.52 -2.51 13.69
CA LEU A 115 10.79 -3.74 13.99
C LEU A 115 9.51 -3.84 13.16
N ALA A 116 8.72 -2.78 13.08
CA ALA A 116 7.52 -2.74 12.25
C ALA A 116 7.86 -3.03 10.78
N GLY A 117 8.90 -2.38 10.24
CA GLY A 117 9.34 -2.59 8.86
C GLY A 117 9.78 -4.03 8.59
N LEU A 118 10.56 -4.63 9.50
CA LEU A 118 11.00 -6.02 9.40
C LEU A 118 9.83 -7.02 9.49
N VAL A 119 8.87 -6.76 10.39
CA VAL A 119 7.66 -7.58 10.52
C VAL A 119 6.83 -7.49 9.23
N THR A 120 6.69 -6.31 8.64
CA THR A 120 6.02 -6.14 7.34
C THR A 120 6.70 -6.95 6.25
N ILE A 121 8.03 -6.82 6.11
CA ILE A 121 8.80 -7.59 5.12
C ILE A 121 8.58 -9.10 5.31
N TYR A 122 8.62 -9.58 6.56
CA TYR A 122 8.45 -11.00 6.88
C TYR A 122 7.02 -11.50 6.59
N LEU A 123 6.00 -10.75 6.97
CA LEU A 123 4.60 -11.16 6.81
C LEU A 123 4.11 -11.04 5.36
N ASP A 124 4.67 -10.12 4.57
CA ASP A 124 4.20 -9.81 3.22
C ASP A 124 5.19 -10.20 2.10
N GLU A 125 6.22 -11.01 2.42
CA GLU A 125 7.33 -11.40 1.51
C GLU A 125 6.85 -11.88 0.13
N ASN A 126 5.85 -12.79 0.10
CA ASN A 126 5.31 -13.36 -1.13
C ASN A 126 4.63 -12.32 -2.05
N ARG A 127 4.13 -11.21 -1.50
CA ARG A 127 3.42 -10.16 -2.27
C ARG A 127 4.32 -9.04 -2.72
N HIS A 128 5.47 -8.85 -2.06
CA HIS A 128 6.50 -7.97 -2.59
C HIS A 128 6.90 -8.41 -4.01
N GLN A 129 6.89 -9.70 -4.34
CA GLN A 129 7.11 -10.17 -5.72
C GLN A 129 6.06 -9.71 -6.73
N GLU A 130 4.78 -9.73 -6.39
CA GLU A 130 3.71 -9.23 -7.28
C GLU A 130 3.82 -7.70 -7.46
N MET A 131 4.08 -6.96 -6.38
CA MET A 131 4.31 -5.52 -6.44
C MET A 131 5.54 -5.14 -7.27
N ARG A 132 6.58 -5.98 -7.29
CA ARG A 132 7.79 -5.80 -8.12
C ARG A 132 7.48 -5.84 -9.61
N THR A 133 6.61 -6.75 -10.04
CA THR A 133 6.22 -6.84 -11.46
C THR A 133 5.29 -5.69 -11.89
N ALA A 134 4.58 -5.08 -10.94
CA ALA A 134 3.56 -4.06 -11.20
C ALA A 134 4.10 -2.61 -11.27
N TRP A 135 5.34 -2.35 -10.82
CA TRP A 135 6.01 -1.05 -10.79
C TRP A 135 7.38 -1.12 -11.49
N ASN A 136 7.46 -0.68 -12.75
CA ASN A 136 8.70 -0.62 -13.52
C ASN A 136 8.75 0.66 -14.36
N PRO A 137 9.01 1.82 -13.74
CA PRO A 137 8.95 3.10 -14.44
C PRO A 137 10.04 3.23 -15.50
N ALA A 138 11.19 2.58 -15.34
CA ALA A 138 12.23 2.56 -16.37
C ALA A 138 11.73 1.92 -17.67
N GLN A 139 10.99 0.81 -17.58
CA GLN A 139 10.36 0.16 -18.72
C GLN A 139 9.16 0.95 -19.25
N ASP A 140 8.28 1.43 -18.37
CA ASP A 140 7.04 2.10 -18.77
C ASP A 140 7.28 3.45 -19.46
N PHE A 141 8.36 4.15 -19.10
CA PHE A 141 8.76 5.43 -19.71
C PHE A 141 9.93 5.29 -20.70
N GLY A 142 10.45 4.09 -20.90
CA GLY A 142 11.58 3.83 -21.81
C GLY A 142 12.87 4.57 -21.43
N SER A 143 13.03 4.98 -20.16
CA SER A 143 14.16 5.79 -19.71
C SER A 143 14.56 5.43 -18.29
N LYS A 144 15.79 4.94 -18.11
CA LYS A 144 16.35 4.61 -16.79
C LYS A 144 16.41 5.83 -15.85
N LYS A 145 16.69 7.02 -16.40
CA LYS A 145 16.75 8.27 -15.62
C LYS A 145 15.37 8.66 -15.09
N VAL A 146 14.34 8.57 -15.93
CA VAL A 146 12.95 8.83 -15.52
C VAL A 146 12.47 7.76 -14.53
N GLY A 147 12.87 6.51 -14.75
CA GLY A 147 12.64 5.40 -13.81
C GLY A 147 13.17 5.71 -12.41
N ALA A 148 14.46 6.04 -12.31
CA ALA A 148 15.10 6.39 -11.05
C ALA A 148 14.43 7.61 -10.36
N ALA A 149 14.01 8.62 -11.13
CA ALA A 149 13.27 9.76 -10.58
C ALA A 149 11.92 9.33 -9.96
N TRP A 150 11.19 8.43 -10.59
CA TRP A 150 9.95 7.87 -10.05
C TRP A 150 10.19 7.02 -8.80
N ASP A 151 11.26 6.24 -8.76
CA ASP A 151 11.61 5.44 -7.58
C ASP A 151 11.98 6.35 -6.40
N CYS A 152 12.81 7.38 -6.63
CA CYS A 152 13.11 8.39 -5.61
C CYS A 152 11.84 9.09 -5.12
N LEU A 153 10.94 9.50 -6.03
CA LEU A 153 9.67 10.12 -5.66
C LEU A 153 8.79 9.17 -4.84
N ARG A 154 8.73 7.88 -5.23
CA ARG A 154 7.98 6.86 -4.50
C ARG A 154 8.50 6.69 -3.09
N VAL A 155 9.82 6.61 -2.92
CA VAL A 155 10.46 6.50 -1.60
C VAL A 155 10.22 7.75 -0.77
N ALA A 156 10.49 8.94 -1.31
CA ALA A 156 10.30 10.20 -0.59
C ALA A 156 8.84 10.41 -0.17
N GLY A 157 7.89 10.26 -1.09
CA GLY A 157 6.47 10.40 -0.77
C GLY A 157 5.94 9.29 0.13
N GLY A 158 6.42 8.06 -0.04
CA GLY A 158 6.07 6.92 0.81
C GLY A 158 6.62 7.06 2.23
N CYS A 159 7.79 7.67 2.41
CA CYS A 159 8.38 7.86 3.74
C CYS A 159 7.92 9.14 4.42
N LEU A 160 7.49 10.18 3.68
CA LEU A 160 7.15 11.47 4.26
C LEU A 160 5.66 11.78 4.17
N ALA A 161 5.08 11.76 2.97
CA ALA A 161 3.68 12.16 2.79
C ALA A 161 2.72 11.13 3.40
N VAL A 162 2.92 9.84 3.09
CA VAL A 162 2.01 8.77 3.54
C VAL A 162 1.90 8.68 5.08
N PRO A 163 3.01 8.65 5.85
CA PRO A 163 2.91 8.63 7.30
C PRO A 163 2.18 9.84 7.87
N ILE A 164 2.38 11.04 7.32
CA ILE A 164 1.71 12.24 7.84
C ILE A 164 0.19 12.13 7.69
N GLU A 165 -0.31 11.77 6.51
CA GLU A 165 -1.76 11.66 6.31
C GLU A 165 -2.38 10.52 7.13
N GLU A 166 -1.68 9.39 7.26
CA GLU A 166 -2.18 8.22 7.96
C GLU A 166 -2.18 8.44 9.47
N GLU A 167 -1.09 8.97 10.04
CA GLU A 167 -1.01 9.25 11.48
C GLU A 167 -2.00 10.36 11.87
N LEU A 168 -2.18 11.40 11.03
CA LEU A 168 -3.20 12.42 11.28
C LEU A 168 -4.61 11.83 11.30
N PHE A 169 -4.91 10.92 10.37
CA PHE A 169 -6.22 10.31 10.26
C PHE A 169 -6.47 9.28 11.37
N TYR A 170 -5.63 8.26 11.50
CA TYR A 170 -5.88 7.09 12.36
C TYR A 170 -5.57 7.36 13.84
N HIS A 171 -4.45 8.03 14.14
CA HIS A 171 -3.94 8.17 15.50
C HIS A 171 -4.30 9.51 16.13
N SER A 172 -4.22 10.59 15.35
CA SER A 172 -4.63 11.92 15.80
C SER A 172 -6.14 12.08 15.80
N TRP A 173 -6.87 11.73 14.74
CA TRP A 173 -8.31 11.93 14.70
C TRP A 173 -9.12 10.70 15.14
N LEU A 174 -9.08 9.58 14.39
CA LEU A 174 -10.02 8.47 14.53
C LEU A 174 -9.96 7.84 15.93
N TYR A 175 -8.77 7.52 16.42
CA TYR A 175 -8.59 6.93 17.74
C TYR A 175 -9.09 7.85 18.86
N ARG A 176 -8.69 9.13 18.86
CA ARG A 176 -9.15 10.12 19.85
C ARG A 176 -10.64 10.45 19.72
N PHE A 177 -11.19 10.41 18.51
CA PHE A 177 -12.61 10.57 18.26
C PHE A 177 -13.41 9.44 18.89
N MET A 178 -12.99 8.18 18.71
CA MET A 178 -13.63 7.03 19.36
C MET A 178 -13.54 7.14 20.88
N LEU A 179 -12.38 7.55 21.43
CA LEU A 179 -12.21 7.79 22.86
C LEU A 179 -13.15 8.88 23.40
N ALA A 180 -13.26 10.01 22.68
CA ALA A 180 -14.16 11.10 23.06
C ALA A 180 -15.63 10.66 23.04
N LYS A 181 -16.02 9.82 22.08
CA LYS A 181 -17.39 9.28 22.00
C LYS A 181 -17.72 8.28 23.11
N LEU A 182 -16.73 7.56 23.60
CA LEU A 182 -16.87 6.62 24.72
C LEU A 182 -16.76 7.31 26.09
N SER A 183 -16.24 8.54 26.14
CA SER A 183 -16.07 9.31 27.38
C SER A 183 -17.43 9.75 27.95
N ARG A 184 -17.52 9.78 29.30
CA ARG A 184 -18.74 10.22 30.00
C ARG A 184 -19.14 11.66 29.63
N ASP A 185 -18.14 12.51 29.41
CA ASP A 185 -18.34 13.87 28.94
C ASP A 185 -18.33 13.93 27.40
N ARG A 186 -19.49 13.63 26.80
CA ARG A 186 -19.67 13.67 25.33
C ARG A 186 -19.70 15.10 24.76
N SER A 187 -19.64 16.13 25.60
CA SER A 187 -19.66 17.52 25.15
C SER A 187 -18.29 18.00 24.63
N ARG A 188 -17.22 17.29 24.98
CA ARG A 188 -15.86 17.63 24.55
C ARG A 188 -15.51 16.98 23.21
N GLY A 189 -14.86 17.76 22.34
CA GLY A 189 -14.31 17.27 21.07
C GLY A 189 -13.11 16.32 21.27
N PHE A 190 -12.69 15.64 20.21
CA PHE A 190 -11.55 14.71 20.25
C PHE A 190 -10.22 15.39 20.65
N GLU A 191 -10.09 16.70 20.42
CA GLU A 191 -8.91 17.50 20.81
C GLU A 191 -8.72 17.56 22.33
N ALA A 192 -9.79 17.40 23.11
CA ALA A 192 -9.70 17.33 24.57
C ALA A 192 -9.13 16.00 25.07
N VAL A 193 -9.04 14.97 24.21
CA VAL A 193 -8.43 13.69 24.54
C VAL A 193 -6.92 13.83 24.36
N GLY A 194 -6.19 13.76 25.48
CA GLY A 194 -4.73 13.81 25.45
C GLY A 194 -4.14 12.62 24.68
N LEU A 195 -3.02 12.83 23.98
CA LEU A 195 -2.33 11.79 23.21
C LEU A 195 -1.88 10.61 24.08
N ARG A 196 -1.67 10.81 25.39
CA ARG A 196 -1.34 9.75 26.37
C ARG A 196 -2.50 8.81 26.70
N THR A 197 -3.72 9.12 26.26
CA THR A 197 -4.91 8.35 26.61
C THR A 197 -4.88 6.99 25.93
N TRP A 198 -4.89 5.92 26.72
CA TRP A 198 -4.78 4.56 26.22
C TRP A 198 -6.05 3.74 26.43
N ASN A 199 -6.48 3.04 25.38
CA ASN A 199 -7.51 2.01 25.43
C ASN A 199 -7.21 0.92 24.40
N TRP A 200 -6.99 -0.30 24.87
CA TRP A 200 -6.63 -1.44 24.01
C TRP A 200 -7.69 -1.75 22.95
N LEU A 201 -8.97 -1.75 23.33
CA LEU A 201 -10.06 -2.06 22.40
C LEU A 201 -10.12 -1.04 21.27
N LEU A 202 -10.04 0.25 21.59
CA LEU A 202 -10.09 1.32 20.59
C LEU A 202 -8.80 1.41 19.77
N CYS A 203 -7.66 1.04 20.34
CA CYS A 203 -6.39 0.92 19.61
C CYS A 203 -6.52 -0.15 18.52
N VAL A 204 -6.99 -1.36 18.89
CA VAL A 204 -7.23 -2.44 17.93
C VAL A 204 -8.33 -2.06 16.93
N ALA A 205 -9.39 -1.37 17.35
CA ALA A 205 -10.44 -0.93 16.44
C ALA A 205 -9.92 0.08 15.41
N SER A 206 -9.19 1.13 15.83
CA SER A 206 -8.65 2.16 14.92
C SER A 206 -7.69 1.56 13.92
N ASN A 207 -6.74 0.75 14.41
CA ASN A 207 -5.76 0.09 13.57
C ASN A 207 -6.36 -1.07 12.76
N GLY A 208 -7.52 -1.60 13.18
CA GLY A 208 -8.32 -2.52 12.39
C GLY A 208 -8.91 -1.85 11.15
N PHE A 209 -9.41 -0.61 11.26
CA PHE A 209 -9.81 0.17 10.08
C PHE A 209 -8.62 0.43 9.14
N PHE A 210 -7.47 0.79 9.70
CA PHE A 210 -6.23 0.95 8.93
C PHE A 210 -5.83 -0.35 8.22
N ALA A 211 -5.88 -1.48 8.92
CA ALA A 211 -5.57 -2.79 8.39
C ALA A 211 -6.51 -3.20 7.23
N VAL A 212 -7.81 -3.02 7.41
CA VAL A 212 -8.81 -3.30 6.36
C VAL A 212 -8.60 -2.39 5.15
N HIS A 213 -8.28 -1.11 5.35
CA HIS A 213 -7.98 -0.17 4.27
C HIS A 213 -6.80 -0.63 3.41
N ASN A 214 -5.77 -1.22 4.03
CA ASN A 214 -4.60 -1.77 3.32
C ASN A 214 -4.83 -3.18 2.73
N GLY A 215 -6.03 -3.74 2.90
CA GLY A 215 -6.49 -4.94 2.21
C GLY A 215 -5.69 -6.18 2.58
N MET A 216 -4.89 -6.67 1.64
CA MET A 216 -4.14 -7.93 1.82
C MET A 216 -2.96 -7.80 2.81
N GLU A 217 -2.51 -6.59 3.11
CA GLU A 217 -1.42 -6.29 4.08
C GLU A 217 -1.97 -6.06 5.50
N TRP A 218 -3.22 -6.46 5.76
CA TRP A 218 -3.91 -6.14 7.01
C TRP A 218 -3.16 -6.58 8.27
N ARG A 219 -2.40 -7.70 8.22
CA ARG A 219 -1.68 -8.23 9.38
C ARG A 219 -0.55 -7.31 9.82
N SER A 220 0.32 -6.95 8.88
CA SER A 220 1.45 -6.06 9.12
C SER A 220 0.96 -4.66 9.48
N CYS A 221 -0.05 -4.14 8.77
CA CYS A 221 -0.66 -2.84 9.06
C CYS A 221 -1.30 -2.79 10.45
N LEU A 222 -2.01 -3.83 10.89
CA LEU A 222 -2.59 -3.88 12.23
C LEU A 222 -1.50 -3.80 13.29
N LEU A 223 -0.44 -4.61 13.16
CA LEU A 223 0.65 -4.67 14.13
C LEU A 223 1.46 -3.36 14.17
N ALA A 224 1.86 -2.86 13.00
CA ALA A 224 2.60 -1.61 12.86
C ALA A 224 1.79 -0.42 13.41
N GLY A 225 0.52 -0.29 13.01
CA GLY A 225 -0.35 0.77 13.48
C GLY A 225 -0.57 0.75 15.00
N CYS A 226 -0.72 -0.44 15.60
CA CYS A 226 -0.79 -0.58 17.07
C CYS A 226 0.51 -0.14 17.74
N LEU A 227 1.67 -0.46 17.14
CA LEU A 227 2.96 -0.08 17.67
C LEU A 227 3.18 1.44 17.61
N PHE A 228 2.81 2.09 16.50
CA PHE A 228 2.88 3.56 16.37
C PHE A 228 1.95 4.24 17.38
N GLN A 229 0.71 3.74 17.54
CA GLN A 229 -0.24 4.24 18.54
C GLN A 229 0.30 4.13 19.95
N TRP A 230 0.99 3.02 20.27
CA TRP A 230 1.60 2.79 21.56
C TRP A 230 2.73 3.77 21.85
N ILE A 231 3.62 4.02 20.88
CA ILE A 231 4.70 5.01 21.02
C ILE A 231 4.12 6.41 21.28
N ILE A 232 3.09 6.80 20.53
CA ILE A 232 2.38 8.08 20.74
C ILE A 232 1.83 8.16 22.16
N ALA A 233 1.15 7.10 22.63
CA ALA A 233 0.51 7.10 23.94
C ALA A 233 1.52 7.04 25.11
N TYR A 234 2.65 6.37 24.93
CA TYR A 234 3.69 6.25 25.93
C TYR A 234 4.26 7.62 26.34
N ARG A 235 4.53 8.48 25.36
CA ARG A 235 5.08 9.82 25.62
C ARG A 235 4.05 10.94 25.62
N GLY A 236 2.99 10.79 24.85
CA GLY A 236 2.03 11.86 24.58
C GLY A 236 2.51 12.84 23.51
N GLN A 237 3.42 12.42 22.64
CA GLN A 237 3.90 13.22 21.51
C GLN A 237 3.60 12.50 20.21
N PHE A 238 2.92 13.22 19.32
CA PHE A 238 2.50 12.69 18.03
C PHE A 238 3.69 12.34 17.13
N LEU A 239 4.70 13.22 17.12
CA LEU A 239 5.86 13.09 16.24
C LEU A 239 6.71 11.83 16.51
N ASP A 240 6.68 11.26 17.72
CA ASP A 240 7.40 10.00 17.97
C ASP A 240 6.78 8.82 17.21
N GLY A 241 5.45 8.76 17.12
CA GLY A 241 4.76 7.75 16.30
C GLY A 241 4.99 7.99 14.81
N LEU A 242 4.92 9.24 14.38
CA LEU A 242 5.23 9.63 13.00
C LEU A 242 6.64 9.22 12.60
N ILE A 243 7.65 9.44 13.47
CA ILE A 243 9.03 9.03 13.22
C ILE A 243 9.13 7.49 13.12
N ALA A 244 8.47 6.75 14.02
CA ALA A 244 8.45 5.30 13.93
C ALA A 244 7.87 4.81 12.59
N HIS A 245 6.78 5.42 12.13
CA HIS A 245 6.18 5.11 10.84
C HIS A 245 7.09 5.49 9.65
N VAL A 246 7.70 6.67 9.67
CA VAL A 246 8.70 7.09 8.66
C VAL A 246 9.83 6.06 8.57
N VAL A 247 10.38 5.62 9.71
CA VAL A 247 11.45 4.62 9.77
C VAL A 247 10.99 3.25 9.26
N CYS A 248 9.75 2.85 9.55
CA CYS A 248 9.15 1.63 8.99
C CYS A 248 9.16 1.67 7.46
N ASN A 249 8.70 2.78 6.86
CA ASN A 249 8.63 2.91 5.41
C ASN A 249 10.01 3.03 4.75
N ILE A 250 10.99 3.65 5.43
CA ILE A 250 12.39 3.63 5.00
C ILE A 250 12.92 2.19 4.99
N THR A 251 12.66 1.42 6.05
CA THR A 251 13.12 0.02 6.17
C THR A 251 12.61 -0.84 5.01
N ILE A 252 11.30 -0.76 4.73
CA ILE A 252 10.67 -1.47 3.61
C ILE A 252 11.25 -1.01 2.27
N SER A 253 11.42 0.31 2.09
CA SER A 253 11.98 0.87 0.86
C SER A 253 13.42 0.43 0.61
N CYS A 254 14.25 0.42 1.65
CA CYS A 254 15.64 -0.05 1.58
C CYS A 254 15.71 -1.53 1.24
N TRP A 255 14.86 -2.38 1.85
CA TRP A 255 14.81 -3.81 1.53
C TRP A 255 14.41 -4.04 0.07
N LEU A 256 13.39 -3.32 -0.43
CA LEU A 256 12.99 -3.38 -1.83
C LEU A 256 14.18 -3.04 -2.74
N ILE A 257 14.84 -1.90 -2.53
CA ILE A 257 15.97 -1.45 -3.35
C ILE A 257 17.16 -2.41 -3.27
N ALA A 258 17.50 -2.91 -2.09
CA ALA A 258 18.62 -3.84 -1.91
C ALA A 258 18.39 -5.16 -2.64
N ASP A 259 17.15 -5.67 -2.61
CA ASP A 259 16.77 -6.87 -3.35
C ASP A 259 16.73 -6.61 -4.87
N PHE A 260 16.38 -5.39 -5.31
CA PHE A 260 16.54 -4.97 -6.70
C PHE A 260 18.00 -4.84 -7.14
N GLY A 261 18.91 -4.39 -6.27
CA GLY A 261 20.34 -4.28 -6.58
C GLY A 261 20.97 -5.63 -6.90
N THR A 262 20.54 -6.69 -6.22
CA THR A 262 21.01 -8.06 -6.47
C THR A 262 20.26 -8.74 -7.63
N SER A 263 18.97 -8.43 -7.83
CA SER A 263 18.17 -8.96 -8.93
C SER A 263 18.48 -8.30 -10.28
N ALA A 264 18.77 -7.00 -10.31
CA ALA A 264 19.20 -6.30 -11.52
C ALA A 264 20.59 -6.75 -12.00
N LEU A 265 21.45 -7.21 -11.08
CA LEU A 265 22.72 -7.86 -11.42
C LEU A 265 22.51 -9.27 -11.99
N LYS A 266 21.57 -10.06 -11.42
CA LYS A 266 21.17 -11.36 -12.00
C LYS A 266 20.46 -11.22 -13.35
N ASP A 267 19.65 -10.18 -13.52
CA ASP A 267 19.02 -9.86 -14.79
C ASP A 267 20.05 -9.34 -15.80
N LEU A 268 21.09 -8.61 -15.39
CA LEU A 268 22.21 -8.21 -16.26
C LEU A 268 23.04 -9.40 -16.74
N GLU A 269 23.30 -10.40 -15.89
CA GLU A 269 23.90 -11.68 -16.30
C GLU A 269 22.97 -12.48 -17.23
N SER A 270 21.64 -12.46 -17.00
CA SER A 270 20.69 -13.17 -17.86
C SER A 270 20.37 -12.46 -19.19
N ILE A 271 20.52 -11.13 -19.24
CA ILE A 271 20.31 -10.30 -20.43
C ILE A 271 21.54 -10.36 -21.36
N THR A 272 22.71 -10.77 -20.86
CA THR A 272 23.86 -11.05 -21.72
C THR A 272 23.80 -12.42 -22.41
N GLU A 273 22.85 -13.30 -22.06
CA GLU A 273 22.77 -14.66 -22.62
C GLU A 273 21.55 -14.98 -23.50
N ARG A 274 20.57 -14.09 -23.71
CA ARG A 274 19.41 -14.43 -24.57
C ARG A 274 19.05 -13.36 -25.60
N HIS A 275 19.70 -13.47 -26.76
CA HIS A 275 19.14 -13.07 -28.04
C HIS A 275 18.39 -14.24 -28.68
N TYR A 276 17.22 -13.94 -29.26
CA TYR A 276 16.34 -14.78 -30.09
C TYR A 276 15.65 -15.96 -29.38
N PHE A 277 14.32 -15.94 -29.28
CA PHE A 277 13.43 -16.85 -30.02
C PHE A 277 11.95 -16.55 -29.80
N ILE A 278 11.18 -16.90 -30.83
CA ILE A 278 9.78 -16.65 -31.12
C ILE A 278 8.89 -17.57 -30.25
N ALA A 279 7.67 -17.14 -29.90
CA ALA A 279 6.60 -18.00 -29.37
C ALA A 279 6.21 -19.12 -30.39
N PRO A 280 5.27 -20.07 -30.14
CA PRO A 280 4.57 -20.50 -28.91
C PRO A 280 4.52 -22.05 -28.72
N THR A 281 4.26 -22.55 -27.51
CA THR A 281 3.54 -23.84 -27.25
C THR A 281 2.95 -23.74 -25.82
N GLY A 282 1.72 -24.14 -25.48
CA GLY A 282 0.82 -25.08 -26.12
C GLY A 282 0.73 -26.38 -25.32
N HIS A 283 0.37 -26.36 -24.02
CA HIS A 283 0.02 -27.56 -23.27
C HIS A 283 -1.26 -27.37 -22.43
N THR A 284 -2.39 -27.48 -23.13
CA THR A 284 -3.63 -28.02 -22.58
C THR A 284 -3.46 -29.53 -22.38
N ARG A 285 -3.51 -30.02 -21.13
CA ARG A 285 -3.85 -31.42 -20.88
C ARG A 285 -5.38 -31.54 -20.76
N PRO A 286 -6.03 -32.47 -21.49
CA PRO A 286 -7.45 -32.75 -21.27
C PRO A 286 -7.62 -33.61 -20.01
N LEU A 287 -8.59 -33.25 -19.18
CA LEU A 287 -9.13 -34.12 -18.12
C LEU A 287 -9.99 -35.20 -18.81
N ASP A 288 -9.46 -36.42 -18.85
CA ASP A 288 -10.21 -37.62 -19.27
C ASP A 288 -11.04 -38.12 -18.07
N TRP A 289 -12.36 -38.01 -18.20
CA TRP A 289 -13.32 -38.68 -17.34
C TRP A 289 -13.75 -39.97 -18.04
N SER A 290 -13.01 -41.06 -17.83
CA SER A 290 -13.52 -42.40 -18.12
C SER A 290 -12.95 -43.45 -17.16
N ALA A 291 -13.90 -44.09 -16.48
CA ALA A 291 -13.85 -45.24 -15.60
C ALA A 291 -12.56 -46.08 -15.52
N SER A 292 -12.09 -46.35 -14.29
CA SER A 292 -11.89 -47.72 -13.84
C SER A 292 -11.73 -47.82 -12.32
N HIS A 293 -12.46 -48.79 -11.79
CA HIS A 293 -12.54 -49.27 -10.41
C HIS A 293 -11.23 -49.33 -9.62
N VAL A 294 -11.19 -48.74 -8.42
CA VAL A 294 -10.40 -49.29 -7.31
C VAL A 294 -11.21 -49.21 -6.01
N ARG A 295 -11.16 -50.33 -5.28
CA ARG A 295 -12.02 -50.77 -4.19
C ARG A 295 -12.00 -49.86 -2.97
N ILE A 296 -13.17 -49.74 -2.36
CA ILE A 296 -13.36 -49.39 -0.96
C ILE A 296 -12.77 -50.53 -0.11
N SER A 297 -11.80 -50.21 0.75
CA SER A 297 -11.53 -50.99 1.96
C SER A 297 -11.59 -50.07 3.16
N THR A 298 -12.65 -50.26 3.94
CA THR A 298 -12.84 -49.75 5.29
C THR A 298 -11.82 -50.35 6.24
N THR A 299 -11.04 -49.51 6.94
CA THR A 299 -10.59 -49.81 8.31
C THR A 299 -10.39 -48.50 9.08
N SER A 300 -11.17 -48.40 10.15
CA SER A 300 -11.09 -47.51 11.31
C SER A 300 -9.71 -47.42 11.97
N GLY A 301 -9.43 -46.30 12.65
CA GLY A 301 -8.57 -46.31 13.84
C GLY A 301 -7.84 -45.00 14.14
N TRP A 302 -8.43 -44.22 15.05
CA TRP A 302 -7.86 -43.12 15.86
C TRP A 302 -7.65 -41.75 15.22
#